data_AF-A0AAE0DYF6-F1
#
_entry.id   AF-A0AAE0DYF6-F1
#
_cell.length_a   1.000
_cell.length_b   1.000
_cell.length_c   1.000
_cell.angle_alpha   90.00
_cell.angle_beta   90.00
_cell.angle_gamma   90.00
#
_symmetry.space_group_name_H-M   'P 1'
#
loop_
_entity.id
_entity.type
_entity.pdbx_description
1 polymer ?
#
loop_
_entity_poly.entity_id
_entity_poly.type
_entity_poly.pdbx_seq_one_letter_code
_entity_poly.pdbx_strand_id
1 'polypeptide(L)'
;MAISIDYRLAPEHPLPIAYDDSWAGLQWIASHSTGSGPKPWINQYVDFRRVYLTSESAGANLAQYVAVQAGAAGGFDGLKIVGALIVHPFFVVVGQEPDKMIKYLYPTSSAGDDDPKLNPGVDPNLKDMGCDRVLVCVAEKDWLKNRGVAYYDTLGKSEWGGKVEFYETLEEDHCFHFVQFQ
;
A
#
# COMPACT_ATOMS: atom_id res chain seq x y z
N MET A 1 8.49 -5.94 15.68
CA MET A 1 7.10 -5.68 16.11
C MET A 1 6.27 -5.51 14.86
N ALA A 2 5.04 -6.03 14.82
CA ALA A 2 4.10 -5.82 13.74
C ALA A 2 2.78 -5.31 14.31
N ILE A 3 2.15 -4.35 13.63
CA ILE A 3 0.83 -3.82 13.96
C ILE A 3 -0.02 -4.02 12.71
N SER A 4 -0.98 -4.94 12.78
CA SER A 4 -1.92 -5.18 11.69
C SER A 4 -3.14 -4.29 11.87
N ILE A 5 -3.54 -3.58 10.82
CA ILE A 5 -4.74 -2.75 10.82
C ILE A 5 -5.91 -3.62 10.37
N ASP A 6 -6.90 -3.78 11.24
CA ASP A 6 -8.15 -4.51 10.95
C ASP A 6 -9.17 -3.53 10.33
N TYR A 7 -8.98 -3.23 9.04
CA TYR A 7 -9.84 -2.31 8.30
C TYR A 7 -11.17 -2.98 7.92
N ARG A 8 -12.22 -2.17 7.76
CA ARG A 8 -13.54 -2.68 7.36
C ARG A 8 -13.51 -3.23 5.94
N LEU A 9 -14.19 -4.36 5.75
CA LEU A 9 -14.21 -5.12 4.49
C LEU A 9 -15.48 -4.84 3.67
N ALA A 10 -15.31 -4.89 2.36
CA ALA A 10 -16.42 -4.99 1.42
C ALA A 10 -16.93 -6.46 1.38
N PRO A 11 -18.23 -6.68 1.10
CA PRO A 11 -19.22 -5.71 0.64
C PRO A 11 -19.97 -4.93 1.75
N GLU A 12 -19.87 -5.33 3.02
CA GLU A 12 -20.58 -4.68 4.13
C GLU A 12 -20.20 -3.21 4.27
N HIS A 13 -18.92 -2.91 4.02
CA HIS A 13 -18.38 -1.57 3.95
C HIS A 13 -17.57 -1.42 2.65
N PRO A 14 -18.20 -0.95 1.55
CA PRO A 14 -17.53 -0.76 0.28
C PRO A 14 -16.37 0.26 0.36
N LEU A 15 -15.43 0.15 -0.57
CA LEU A 15 -14.39 1.17 -0.76
C LEU A 15 -15.03 2.56 -0.98
N PRO A 16 -14.40 3.65 -0.50
CA PRO A 16 -13.00 3.73 -0.05
C PRO A 16 -12.75 3.45 1.43
N ILE A 17 -13.69 2.89 2.18
CA ILE A 17 -13.60 2.82 3.65
C ILE A 17 -12.32 2.15 4.18
N ALA A 18 -11.80 1.14 3.49
CA ALA A 18 -10.56 0.47 3.86
C ALA A 18 -9.32 1.39 3.73
N TYR A 19 -9.34 2.33 2.78
CA TYR A 19 -8.31 3.37 2.66
C TYR A 19 -8.36 4.32 3.84
N ASP A 20 -9.57 4.77 4.22
CA ASP A 20 -9.77 5.68 5.35
C ASP A 20 -9.34 5.02 6.67
N ASP A 21 -9.73 3.76 6.88
CA ASP A 21 -9.35 2.98 8.06
C ASP A 21 -7.85 2.73 8.13
N SER A 22 -7.21 2.42 6.99
CA SER A 22 -5.75 2.20 6.92
C SER A 22 -4.97 3.49 7.19
N TRP A 23 -5.44 4.61 6.67
CA TRP A 23 -4.85 5.92 6.95
C TRP A 23 -5.02 6.32 8.42
N ALA A 24 -6.24 6.20 8.96
CA ALA A 24 -6.51 6.46 10.38
C ALA A 24 -5.69 5.55 11.30
N GLY A 25 -5.48 4.30 10.91
CA GLY A 25 -4.62 3.36 11.61
C GLY A 25 -3.16 3.83 11.68
N LEU A 26 -2.59 4.32 10.58
CA LEU A 26 -1.24 4.90 10.60
C LEU A 26 -1.18 6.16 11.46
N GLN A 27 -2.17 7.06 11.36
CA GLN A 27 -2.22 8.27 12.20
C GLN A 27 -2.29 7.91 13.69
N TRP A 28 -3.07 6.90 14.05
CA TRP A 28 -3.15 6.41 15.42
C TRP A 28 -1.81 5.82 15.89
N ILE A 29 -1.13 5.03 15.06
CA ILE A 29 0.23 4.54 15.38
C ILE A 29 1.18 5.73 15.57
N ALA A 30 1.15 6.71 14.67
CA ALA A 30 1.99 7.91 14.74
C ALA A 30 1.76 8.73 16.01
N SER A 31 0.56 8.75 16.58
CA SER A 31 0.28 9.45 17.85
C SER A 31 1.08 8.93 19.05
N HIS A 32 1.73 7.77 18.92
CA HIS A 32 2.60 7.18 19.94
C HIS A 32 4.08 7.56 19.77
N SER A 33 4.47 8.20 18.66
CA SER A 33 5.87 8.43 18.30
C SER A 33 6.65 9.30 19.30
N THR A 34 5.94 10.15 20.04
CA THR A 34 6.48 11.03 21.08
C THR A 34 6.45 10.41 22.49
N GLY A 35 6.02 9.15 22.60
CA GLY A 35 5.95 8.40 23.87
C GLY A 35 4.68 8.67 24.70
N SER A 36 3.77 9.52 24.21
CA SER A 36 2.54 9.90 24.92
C SER A 36 1.26 9.23 24.40
N GLY A 37 1.38 8.22 23.54
CA GLY A 37 0.22 7.57 22.95
C GLY A 37 -0.58 6.70 23.93
N PRO A 38 -1.82 6.34 23.60
CA PRO A 38 -2.73 5.63 24.50
C PRO A 38 -2.33 4.18 24.83
N LYS A 39 -1.40 3.56 24.09
CA LYS A 39 -0.92 2.19 24.35
C LYS A 39 0.54 2.19 24.85
N PRO A 40 0.78 1.91 26.15
CA PRO A 40 2.12 1.93 26.73
C PRO A 40 3.13 1.04 26.02
N TRP A 41 2.72 -0.15 25.56
CA TRP A 41 3.62 -1.07 24.86
C TRP A 41 4.09 -0.52 23.51
N ILE A 42 3.26 0.26 22.80
CA ILE A 42 3.66 0.91 21.56
C ILE A 42 4.70 1.98 21.86
N ASN A 43 4.43 2.84 22.85
CA ASN A 43 5.35 3.91 23.28
C ASN A 43 6.73 3.37 23.70
N GLN A 44 6.75 2.20 24.35
CA GLN A 44 7.96 1.65 24.98
C GLN A 44 8.82 0.81 24.03
N TYR A 45 8.19 0.06 23.12
CA TYR A 45 8.89 -0.99 22.37
C TYR A 45 9.00 -0.72 20.86
N VAL A 46 8.26 0.25 20.32
CA VAL A 46 8.32 0.56 18.88
C VAL A 46 9.41 1.60 18.61
N ASP A 47 10.29 1.27 17.66
CA ASP A 47 11.23 2.23 17.10
C ASP A 47 10.60 2.95 15.90
N PHE A 48 10.07 4.14 16.16
CA PHE A 48 9.40 4.96 15.15
C PHE A 48 10.33 5.54 14.08
N ARG A 49 11.66 5.42 14.23
CA ARG A 49 12.62 5.83 13.20
C ARG A 49 12.81 4.77 12.11
N ARG A 50 12.24 3.57 12.31
CA ARG A 50 12.39 2.40 11.42
C ARG A 50 11.03 1.75 11.13
N VAL A 51 10.08 2.56 10.65
CA VAL A 51 8.75 2.07 10.26
C VAL A 51 8.78 1.58 8.81
N TYR A 52 8.17 0.42 8.57
CA TYR A 52 7.95 -0.12 7.25
C TYR A 52 6.46 -0.37 7.05
N LEU A 53 5.95 -0.04 5.87
CA LEU A 53 4.59 -0.40 5.45
C LEU A 53 4.68 -1.67 4.61
N THR A 54 3.78 -2.63 4.83
CA THR A 54 3.78 -3.84 4.02
C THR A 54 2.38 -4.41 3.95
N SER A 55 2.05 -4.98 2.79
CA SER A 55 0.86 -5.79 2.61
C SER A 55 0.94 -6.54 1.28
N GLU A 56 -0.09 -7.32 0.98
CA GLU A 56 -0.19 -8.15 -0.23
C GLU A 56 -1.50 -7.89 -0.98
N SER A 57 -1.49 -8.02 -2.31
CA SER A 57 -2.70 -8.00 -3.14
C SER A 57 -3.48 -6.68 -2.99
N ALA A 58 -4.77 -6.74 -2.65
CA ALA A 58 -5.58 -5.56 -2.37
C ALA A 58 -4.99 -4.70 -1.23
N GLY A 59 -4.38 -5.32 -0.22
CA GLY A 59 -3.75 -4.60 0.87
C GLY A 59 -2.46 -3.88 0.44
N ALA A 60 -1.74 -4.39 -0.55
CA ALA A 60 -0.55 -3.72 -1.09
C ALA A 60 -0.91 -2.38 -1.76
N ASN A 61 -2.10 -2.31 -2.37
CA ASN A 61 -2.67 -1.05 -2.84
C ASN A 61 -2.95 -0.08 -1.66
N LEU A 62 -3.55 -0.56 -0.56
CA LEU A 62 -3.79 0.25 0.64
C LEU A 62 -2.49 0.77 1.26
N ALA A 63 -1.46 -0.09 1.36
CA ALA A 63 -0.15 0.28 1.88
C ALA A 63 0.51 1.38 1.02
N GLN A 64 0.39 1.28 -0.31
CA GLN A 64 0.85 2.31 -1.23
C GLN A 64 0.11 3.63 -1.03
N TYR A 65 -1.23 3.60 -0.97
CA TYR A 65 -2.03 4.78 -0.71
C TYR A 65 -1.63 5.47 0.59
N VAL A 66 -1.48 4.71 1.67
CA VAL A 66 -1.07 5.23 2.98
C VAL A 66 0.33 5.86 2.94
N ALA A 67 1.27 5.28 2.19
CA ALA A 67 2.61 5.86 2.01
C ALA A 67 2.55 7.22 1.29
N VAL A 68 1.71 7.33 0.25
CA VAL A 68 1.47 8.59 -0.46
C VAL A 68 0.84 9.64 0.45
N GLN A 69 -0.25 9.28 1.15
CA GLN A 69 -0.93 10.20 2.08
C GLN A 69 -0.02 10.69 3.21
N ALA A 70 0.85 9.81 3.74
CA ALA A 70 1.79 10.17 4.80
C ALA A 70 2.72 11.33 4.39
N GLY A 71 3.29 11.28 3.19
CA GLY A 71 4.19 12.33 2.75
C GLY A 71 3.45 13.56 2.20
N ALA A 72 2.29 13.38 1.55
CA ALA A 72 1.42 14.49 1.15
C ALA A 72 0.91 15.31 2.35
N ALA A 73 0.73 14.68 3.52
CA ALA A 73 0.39 15.35 4.78
C ALA A 73 1.58 16.05 5.47
N GLY A 74 2.78 16.01 4.87
CA GLY A 74 4.01 16.57 5.44
C GLY A 74 4.74 15.66 6.43
N GLY A 75 4.36 14.37 6.49
CA GLY A 75 4.93 13.40 7.42
C GLY A 75 4.33 13.48 8.83
N PHE A 76 5.03 12.87 9.78
CA PHE A 76 4.63 12.79 11.19
C PHE A 76 5.81 13.18 12.08
N ASP A 77 5.54 13.88 13.18
CA ASP A 77 6.57 14.14 14.18
C ASP A 77 7.03 12.81 14.81
N GLY A 78 8.33 12.63 14.98
CA GLY A 78 8.93 11.43 15.58
C GLY A 78 8.79 10.12 14.80
N LEU A 79 8.04 10.05 13.68
CA LEU A 79 7.85 8.82 12.89
C LEU A 79 8.46 8.97 11.49
N LYS A 80 9.34 8.02 11.14
CA LYS A 80 9.93 7.89 9.80
C LYS A 80 9.53 6.57 9.15
N ILE A 81 8.87 6.66 8.01
CA ILE A 81 8.62 5.53 7.12
C ILE A 81 9.87 5.32 6.27
N VAL A 82 10.63 4.26 6.56
CA VAL A 82 11.88 3.95 5.87
C VAL A 82 11.63 3.30 4.52
N GLY A 83 10.60 2.47 4.43
CA GLY A 83 10.25 1.85 3.15
C GLY A 83 8.90 1.16 3.16
N ALA A 84 8.48 0.75 1.96
CA ALA A 84 7.31 -0.08 1.76
C ALA A 84 7.67 -1.38 1.03
N LEU A 85 7.10 -2.49 1.49
CA LEU A 85 7.14 -3.79 0.81
C LEU A 85 5.76 -4.04 0.19
N ILE A 86 5.73 -4.04 -1.14
CA ILE A 86 4.50 -4.10 -1.93
C ILE A 86 4.47 -5.47 -2.63
N VAL A 87 3.69 -6.40 -2.11
CA VAL A 87 3.67 -7.80 -2.56
C VAL A 87 2.45 -8.05 -3.44
N HIS A 88 2.65 -8.59 -4.64
CA HIS A 88 1.60 -8.99 -5.58
C HIS A 88 0.49 -7.93 -5.77
N PRO A 89 0.82 -6.65 -6.03
CA PRO A 89 -0.13 -5.57 -5.83
C PRO A 89 -1.33 -5.58 -6.79
N PHE A 90 -2.49 -5.22 -6.25
CA PHE A 90 -3.73 -5.09 -7.02
C PHE A 90 -3.99 -3.62 -7.43
N PHE A 91 -3.44 -3.21 -8.56
CA PHE A 91 -3.75 -1.93 -9.24
C PHE A 91 -4.60 -2.17 -10.49
N VAL A 92 -5.21 -1.14 -11.07
CA VAL A 92 -5.84 -1.27 -12.39
C VAL A 92 -4.80 -1.36 -13.51
N VAL A 93 -5.20 -1.87 -14.68
CA VAL A 93 -4.37 -1.89 -15.88
C VAL A 93 -4.79 -0.73 -16.79
N VAL A 94 -3.85 0.15 -17.12
CA VAL A 94 -4.09 1.31 -17.98
C VAL A 94 -4.59 0.88 -19.36
N GLY A 95 -5.63 1.55 -19.85
CA GLY A 95 -6.24 1.26 -21.15
C GLY A 95 -7.06 -0.04 -21.23
N GLN A 96 -7.36 -0.68 -20.09
CA GLN A 96 -8.27 -1.82 -20.03
C GLN A 96 -9.62 -1.44 -19.43
N GLU A 97 -10.65 -2.21 -19.78
CA GLU A 97 -11.99 -2.06 -19.22
C GLU A 97 -11.97 -2.27 -17.69
N PRO A 98 -12.77 -1.48 -16.94
CA PRO A 98 -12.86 -1.60 -15.49
C PRO A 98 -13.14 -3.03 -15.01
N ASP A 99 -12.34 -3.49 -14.05
CA ASP A 99 -12.50 -4.79 -13.43
C ASP A 99 -13.86 -4.86 -12.72
N LYS A 100 -14.70 -5.85 -13.08
CA LYS A 100 -16.04 -6.03 -12.48
C LYS A 100 -15.97 -6.22 -10.98
N MET A 101 -14.89 -6.83 -10.48
CA MET A 101 -14.64 -6.99 -9.05
C MET A 101 -14.44 -5.62 -8.40
N ILE A 102 -13.64 -4.73 -9.02
CA ILE A 102 -13.44 -3.37 -8.51
C ILE A 102 -14.77 -2.61 -8.47
N LYS A 103 -15.61 -2.70 -9.50
CA LYS A 103 -16.95 -2.06 -9.48
C LYS A 103 -17.85 -2.56 -8.35
N TYR A 104 -17.73 -3.84 -8.00
CA TYR A 104 -18.48 -4.41 -6.88
C TYR A 104 -17.93 -3.94 -5.53
N LEU A 105 -16.60 -3.89 -5.37
CA LEU A 105 -15.92 -3.50 -4.13
C LEU A 105 -15.91 -1.98 -3.92
N TYR A 106 -15.90 -1.19 -4.99
CA TYR A 106 -15.82 0.27 -5.01
C TYR A 106 -16.89 0.88 -5.93
N PRO A 107 -18.19 0.81 -5.58
CA PRO A 107 -19.29 1.21 -6.46
C PRO A 107 -19.30 2.69 -6.85
N THR A 108 -18.62 3.54 -6.09
CA THR A 108 -18.54 4.99 -6.32
C THR A 108 -17.31 5.42 -7.12
N SER A 109 -16.38 4.50 -7.39
CA SER A 109 -15.25 4.73 -8.30
C SER A 109 -15.69 4.54 -9.75
N SER A 110 -15.02 5.21 -10.68
CA SER A 110 -15.08 4.86 -12.10
C SER A 110 -14.63 3.41 -12.33
N ALA A 111 -13.84 2.86 -11.40
CA ALA A 111 -13.08 1.62 -11.49
C ALA A 111 -12.13 1.59 -12.71
N GLY A 112 -11.92 2.76 -13.33
CA GLY A 112 -11.08 2.96 -14.49
C GLY A 112 -9.66 3.33 -14.08
N ASP A 113 -8.86 3.65 -15.08
CA ASP A 113 -7.47 4.10 -14.93
C ASP A 113 -7.33 5.58 -14.57
N ASP A 114 -8.44 6.30 -14.36
CA ASP A 114 -8.48 7.68 -13.89
C ASP A 114 -8.58 7.82 -12.36
N ASP A 115 -8.81 6.73 -11.61
CA ASP A 115 -8.87 6.76 -10.15
C ASP A 115 -7.45 6.67 -9.54
N PRO A 116 -6.96 7.72 -8.86
CA PRO A 116 -5.61 7.75 -8.30
C PRO A 116 -5.38 6.72 -7.17
N LYS A 117 -6.45 6.23 -6.52
CA LYS A 117 -6.31 5.15 -5.53
C LYS A 117 -6.02 3.80 -6.18
N LEU A 118 -6.47 3.62 -7.42
CA LEU A 118 -6.35 2.37 -8.15
C LEU A 118 -5.22 2.40 -9.18
N ASN A 119 -4.90 3.58 -9.72
CA ASN A 119 -3.83 3.81 -10.68
C ASN A 119 -2.81 4.83 -10.12
N PRO A 120 -1.65 4.36 -9.63
CA PRO A 120 -0.59 5.25 -9.15
C PRO A 120 -0.09 6.25 -10.20
N GLY A 121 -0.20 5.92 -11.50
CA GLY A 121 0.28 6.78 -12.58
C GLY A 121 -0.50 8.08 -12.76
N VAL A 122 -1.68 8.21 -12.17
CA VAL A 122 -2.49 9.44 -12.19
C VAL A 122 -2.64 10.07 -10.81
N ASP A 123 -1.98 9.54 -9.78
CA ASP A 123 -1.98 10.12 -8.43
C ASP A 123 -1.12 11.40 -8.41
N PRO A 124 -1.73 12.60 -8.25
CA PRO A 124 -0.98 13.86 -8.27
C PRO A 124 0.01 13.98 -7.09
N ASN A 125 -0.18 13.18 -6.04
CA ASN A 125 0.64 13.21 -4.84
C ASN A 125 1.71 12.11 -4.83
N LEU A 126 1.82 11.27 -5.87
CA LEU A 126 2.80 10.17 -5.89
C LEU A 126 4.23 10.65 -5.62
N LYS A 127 4.57 11.83 -6.15
CA LYS A 127 5.87 12.49 -5.94
C LYS A 127 6.18 12.77 -4.46
N ASP A 128 5.13 12.98 -3.66
CA ASP A 128 5.20 13.32 -2.24
C ASP A 128 5.21 12.06 -1.37
N MET A 129 5.30 10.85 -1.94
CA MET A 129 5.27 9.61 -1.16
C MET A 129 6.32 9.58 -0.05
N GLY A 130 5.85 9.33 1.18
CA GLY A 130 6.60 9.59 2.41
C GLY A 130 7.63 8.54 2.81
N CYS A 131 7.91 7.54 1.96
CA CYS A 131 8.92 6.52 2.22
C CYS A 131 10.15 6.72 1.31
N ASP A 132 11.32 6.27 1.78
CA ASP A 132 12.58 6.44 1.03
C ASP A 132 12.79 5.32 0.00
N ARG A 133 12.17 4.16 0.20
CA ARG A 133 12.42 2.94 -0.57
C ARG A 133 11.16 2.10 -0.75
N VAL A 134 11.00 1.49 -1.91
CA VAL A 134 9.95 0.53 -2.20
C VAL A 134 10.56 -0.74 -2.77
N LEU A 135 10.17 -1.90 -2.25
CA LEU A 135 10.42 -3.19 -2.89
C LEU A 135 9.09 -3.71 -3.44
N VAL A 136 9.02 -3.88 -4.76
CA VAL A 136 7.88 -4.50 -5.44
C VAL A 136 8.18 -5.98 -5.65
N CYS A 137 7.34 -6.85 -5.10
CA CYS A 137 7.45 -8.29 -5.26
C CYS A 137 6.33 -8.80 -6.17
N VAL A 138 6.68 -9.60 -7.18
CA VAL A 138 5.74 -10.32 -8.05
C VAL A 138 6.03 -11.83 -8.00
N ALA A 139 5.06 -12.64 -8.41
CA ALA A 139 5.27 -14.07 -8.65
C ALA A 139 5.07 -14.40 -10.13
N GLU A 140 5.85 -15.36 -10.64
CA GLU A 140 5.92 -15.67 -12.08
C GLU A 140 4.57 -16.11 -12.65
N LYS A 141 3.81 -16.94 -11.91
CA LYS A 141 2.52 -17.48 -12.35
C LYS A 141 1.33 -16.61 -11.94
N ASP A 142 1.58 -15.51 -11.23
CA ASP A 142 0.54 -14.59 -10.79
C ASP A 142 -0.12 -13.88 -11.99
N TRP A 143 -1.43 -14.09 -12.16
CA TRP A 143 -2.25 -13.39 -13.14
C TRP A 143 -2.25 -11.85 -13.00
N LEU A 144 -1.86 -11.33 -11.81
CA LEU A 144 -1.70 -9.90 -11.52
C LEU A 144 -0.26 -9.42 -11.70
N LYS A 145 0.71 -10.28 -12.06
CA LYS A 145 2.14 -9.92 -12.24
C LYS A 145 2.34 -8.62 -13.02
N ASN A 146 1.63 -8.47 -14.15
CA ASN A 146 1.76 -7.30 -15.02
C ASN A 146 1.35 -5.99 -14.32
N ARG A 147 0.42 -6.03 -13.34
CA ARG A 147 0.05 -4.86 -12.54
C ARG A 147 1.20 -4.44 -11.62
N GLY A 148 1.91 -5.40 -11.03
CA GLY A 148 3.12 -5.16 -10.23
C GLY A 148 4.29 -4.61 -11.06
N VAL A 149 4.54 -5.17 -12.25
CA VAL A 149 5.55 -4.67 -13.18
C VAL A 149 5.24 -3.23 -13.62
N ALA A 150 3.99 -2.95 -13.99
CA ALA A 150 3.57 -1.61 -14.38
C ALA A 150 3.74 -0.59 -13.23
N TYR A 151 3.47 -1.00 -11.99
CA TYR A 151 3.68 -0.16 -10.82
C TYR A 151 5.18 0.12 -10.56
N TYR A 152 6.04 -0.89 -10.68
CA TYR A 152 7.50 -0.71 -10.60
C TYR A 152 7.99 0.33 -11.62
N ASP A 153 7.57 0.20 -12.87
CA ASP A 153 7.91 1.14 -13.94
C ASP A 153 7.36 2.55 -13.69
N THR A 154 6.15 2.65 -13.12
CA THR A 154 5.52 3.92 -12.78
C THR A 154 6.34 4.66 -11.73
N LEU A 155 6.74 3.99 -10.64
CA LEU A 155 7.59 4.58 -9.63
C LEU A 155 8.93 5.04 -10.21
N GLY A 156 9.58 4.19 -11.02
CA GLY A 156 10.88 4.48 -11.62
C GLY A 156 10.89 5.67 -12.60
N LYS A 157 9.71 6.07 -13.12
CA LYS A 157 9.55 7.21 -14.05
C LYS A 157 8.92 8.43 -13.39
N SER A 158 8.42 8.31 -12.15
CA SER A 158 7.75 9.39 -11.43
C SER A 158 8.75 10.41 -10.86
N GLU A 159 8.23 11.52 -10.35
CA GLU A 159 9.02 12.54 -9.64
C GLU A 159 9.29 12.16 -8.17
N TRP A 160 8.84 10.99 -7.71
CA TRP A 160 9.13 10.52 -6.36
C TRP A 160 10.64 10.30 -6.19
N GLY A 161 11.23 10.96 -5.18
CA GLY A 161 12.68 10.99 -4.97
C GLY A 161 13.28 9.74 -4.31
N GLY A 162 12.50 8.69 -4.07
CA GLY A 162 12.95 7.46 -3.44
C GLY A 162 13.52 6.43 -4.41
N LYS A 163 13.90 5.25 -3.88
CA LYS A 163 14.43 4.14 -4.68
C LYS A 163 13.40 3.00 -4.77
N VAL A 164 13.08 2.57 -5.99
CA VAL A 164 12.30 1.35 -6.22
C VAL A 164 13.20 0.17 -6.60
N GLU A 165 12.95 -0.99 -6.00
CA GLU A 165 13.57 -2.27 -6.32
C GLU A 165 12.48 -3.29 -6.70
N PHE A 166 12.87 -4.31 -7.47
CA PHE A 166 11.96 -5.31 -8.01
C PHE A 166 12.48 -6.72 -7.67
N TYR A 167 11.57 -7.60 -7.28
CA TYR A 167 11.86 -9.01 -7.03
C TYR A 167 10.76 -9.88 -7.62
N GLU A 168 11.15 -10.90 -8.37
CA GLU A 168 10.23 -11.89 -8.93
C GLU A 168 10.52 -13.26 -8.31
N THR A 169 9.48 -13.90 -7.78
CA THR A 169 9.56 -15.29 -7.32
C THR A 169 9.13 -16.22 -8.45
N LEU A 170 10.05 -17.07 -8.89
CA LEU A 170 9.79 -18.05 -9.94
C LEU A 170 8.91 -19.19 -9.44
N GLU A 171 8.17 -19.79 -10.36
CA GLU A 171 7.31 -20.96 -10.15
C GLU A 171 6.15 -20.81 -9.16
N GLU A 172 5.93 -19.63 -8.60
CA GLU A 172 4.92 -19.37 -7.58
C GLU A 172 3.69 -18.61 -8.12
N ASP A 173 2.56 -18.82 -7.44
CA ASP A 173 1.26 -18.21 -7.75
C ASP A 173 0.96 -16.99 -6.86
N HIS A 174 -0.13 -16.28 -7.18
CA HIS A 174 -0.62 -15.17 -6.35
C HIS A 174 -0.82 -15.58 -4.89
N CYS A 175 -0.34 -14.76 -3.95
CA CYS A 175 -0.52 -15.00 -2.51
C CYS A 175 0.08 -16.32 -1.99
N PHE A 176 1.08 -16.90 -2.66
CA PHE A 176 1.68 -18.18 -2.25
C PHE A 176 2.14 -18.22 -0.78
N HIS A 177 2.54 -17.07 -0.22
CA HIS A 177 2.91 -16.91 1.19
C HIS A 177 1.81 -17.29 2.20
N PHE A 178 0.53 -17.25 1.82
CA PHE A 178 -0.60 -17.58 2.70
C PHE A 178 -1.15 -18.99 2.49
N VAL A 179 -0.83 -19.63 1.37
CA VAL A 179 -1.46 -20.90 0.96
C VAL A 179 -0.54 -22.12 1.08
N GLN A 180 0.76 -21.94 1.34
CA GLN A 180 1.73 -23.04 1.48
C GLN A 180 1.95 -23.53 2.93
N PHE A 181 0.91 -23.56 3.76
CA PHE A 181 0.94 -24.41 4.96
C PHE A 181 0.44 -25.81 4.58
N GLN A 182 1.32 -26.63 4.01
CA GLN A 182 1.13 -28.09 3.91
C GLN A 182 2.29 -28.82 4.57
#